data_AF-Q3MT55-F1
#
_entry.id   AF-Q3MT55-F1
#
_cell.length_a   1.000
_cell.length_b   1.000
_cell.length_c   1.000
_cell.angle_alpha   90.00
_cell.angle_beta   90.00
_cell.angle_gamma   90.00
#
_symmetry.space_group_name_H-M   'P 1'
#
loop_
_entity.id
_entity.type
_entity.pdbx_description
1 polymer ?
#
loop_
_entity_poly.entity_id
_entity_poly.type
_entity_poly.pdbx_seq_one_letter_code
_entity_poly.pdbx_strand_id
1 'polypeptide(L)'
;GWGLTNESKRILGDSAKFQNGDCHHPHISMTDGKYDGKYLFINDKANSRVARIRLDIMKCDKILTVPNVQAIHGLRLQKVPYTKYVFANAEFVIPHPNDGRTFDLQDKNSFTMFNAIDAEKMEMAFQVIVDGNLDNSDADYTGKYAASTCYNSEKAYDLGGMMRNERDWVVVFNIPRIEAAIKAGKFITLEDSKVPVV
;
A
#
# COMPACT_ATOMS: atom_id res chain seq x y z
N GLY A 1 -27.87 3.11 2.36
CA GLY A 1 -27.48 2.44 1.10
C GLY A 1 -26.15 2.95 0.58
N TRP A 2 -25.08 2.83 1.36
CA TRP A 2 -23.71 3.05 0.87
C TRP A 2 -23.44 2.08 -0.28
N GLY A 3 -22.81 2.54 -1.37
CA GLY A 3 -22.66 1.79 -2.63
C GLY A 3 -23.83 1.99 -3.60
N LEU A 4 -24.96 2.52 -3.15
CA LEU A 4 -26.13 2.81 -3.99
C LEU A 4 -26.33 4.31 -4.21
N THR A 5 -26.15 5.13 -3.16
CA THR A 5 -26.37 6.59 -3.24
C THR A 5 -25.33 7.29 -4.14
N ASN A 6 -25.72 8.42 -4.71
CA ASN A 6 -24.85 9.22 -5.57
C ASN A 6 -23.59 9.70 -4.83
N GLU A 7 -23.72 10.07 -3.56
CA GLU A 7 -22.61 10.54 -2.72
C GLU A 7 -21.59 9.43 -2.49
N SER A 8 -22.05 8.21 -2.16
CA SER A 8 -21.15 7.07 -1.93
C SER A 8 -20.50 6.59 -3.22
N LYS A 9 -21.23 6.57 -4.35
CA LYS A 9 -20.66 6.27 -5.67
C LYS A 9 -19.60 7.29 -6.10
N ARG A 10 -19.80 8.57 -5.77
CA ARG A 10 -18.79 9.61 -5.99
C ARG A 10 -17.51 9.36 -5.19
N ILE A 11 -17.63 8.90 -3.94
CA ILE A 11 -16.46 8.56 -3.10
C ILE A 11 -15.75 7.30 -3.62
N LEU A 12 -16.51 6.30 -4.07
CA LEU A 12 -15.97 5.05 -4.64
C LEU A 12 -15.26 5.28 -5.99
N GLY A 13 -15.61 6.32 -6.74
CA GLY A 13 -15.06 6.61 -8.06
C GLY A 13 -15.23 5.43 -9.02
N ASP A 14 -14.18 5.11 -9.77
CA ASP A 14 -14.16 3.98 -10.71
C ASP A 14 -14.42 2.62 -10.05
N SER A 15 -14.16 2.52 -8.74
CA SER A 15 -14.38 1.29 -7.97
C SER A 15 -15.84 1.07 -7.58
N ALA A 16 -16.75 2.00 -7.90
CA ALA A 16 -18.19 1.87 -7.62
C ALA A 16 -18.86 0.69 -8.32
N LYS A 17 -18.21 0.12 -9.35
CA LYS A 17 -18.63 -1.09 -10.05
C LYS A 17 -18.46 -2.37 -9.21
N PHE A 18 -17.55 -2.38 -8.23
CA PHE A 18 -17.31 -3.55 -7.39
C PHE A 18 -18.35 -3.61 -6.26
N GLN A 19 -18.88 -4.81 -6.03
CA GLN A 19 -19.88 -5.06 -4.98
C GLN A 19 -19.29 -5.74 -3.74
N ASN A 20 -18.01 -6.08 -3.77
CA ASN A 20 -17.28 -6.70 -2.68
C ASN A 20 -16.07 -5.87 -2.25
N GLY A 21 -15.51 -6.25 -1.11
CA GLY A 21 -14.22 -5.86 -0.60
C GLY A 21 -13.84 -6.80 0.53
N ASP A 22 -12.55 -6.85 0.86
CA ASP A 22 -12.00 -7.65 1.94
C ASP A 22 -11.06 -6.80 2.79
N CYS A 23 -11.58 -6.32 3.93
CA CYS A 23 -10.93 -5.35 4.78
C CYS A 23 -10.09 -6.04 5.87
N HIS A 24 -8.86 -5.58 6.08
CA HIS A 24 -7.93 -6.26 6.98
C HIS A 24 -7.49 -5.41 8.19
N HIS A 25 -6.87 -4.26 7.94
CA HIS A 25 -6.07 -3.57 8.96
C HIS A 25 -6.59 -2.14 9.25
N PRO A 26 -7.58 -1.97 10.15
CA PRO A 26 -8.06 -0.66 10.58
C PRO A 26 -7.08 0.01 11.56
N HIS A 27 -6.62 1.23 11.25
CA HIS A 27 -5.73 2.00 12.11
C HIS A 27 -6.11 3.48 12.19
N ILE A 28 -5.99 4.07 13.38
CA ILE A 28 -6.37 5.46 13.67
C ILE A 28 -5.14 6.37 13.57
N SER A 29 -5.31 7.54 12.94
CA SER A 29 -4.29 8.57 12.82
C SER A 29 -3.69 8.97 14.17
N MET A 30 -2.42 9.34 14.14
CA MET A 30 -1.63 9.67 15.31
C MET A 30 -0.97 11.03 15.19
N THR A 31 -0.77 11.66 16.34
CA THR A 31 0.12 12.79 16.56
C THR A 31 1.04 12.46 17.74
N ASP A 32 2.36 12.58 17.57
CA ASP A 32 3.37 12.24 18.57
C ASP A 32 3.16 10.84 19.19
N GLY A 33 2.89 9.85 18.33
CA GLY A 33 2.70 8.45 18.72
C GLY A 33 1.42 8.17 19.53
N LYS A 34 0.48 9.11 19.59
CA LYS A 34 -0.81 8.99 20.29
C LYS A 34 -1.95 9.18 19.30
N TYR A 35 -3.03 8.42 19.44
CA TYR A 35 -4.20 8.57 18.58
C TYR A 35 -4.79 9.97 18.71
N ASP A 36 -5.01 10.64 17.59
CA ASP A 36 -5.62 11.98 17.53
C ASP A 36 -7.12 11.95 17.25
N GLY A 37 -7.67 10.79 16.88
CA GLY A 37 -9.11 10.59 16.67
C GLY A 37 -9.65 11.28 15.42
N LYS A 38 -8.81 11.69 14.46
CA LYS A 38 -9.26 12.38 13.24
C LYS A 38 -9.74 11.41 12.16
N TYR A 39 -8.91 10.42 11.83
CA TYR A 39 -9.16 9.46 10.76
C TYR A 39 -8.92 8.02 11.20
N LEU A 40 -9.67 7.10 10.61
CA LEU A 40 -9.32 5.69 10.53
C LEU A 40 -9.03 5.34 9.07
N PHE A 41 -7.96 4.62 8.82
CA PHE A 41 -7.60 4.09 7.51
C PHE A 41 -7.80 2.59 7.50
N ILE A 42 -8.24 2.04 6.37
CA ILE A 42 -8.46 0.61 6.18
C ILE A 42 -8.19 0.24 4.72
N ASN A 43 -7.58 -0.92 4.49
CA ASN A 43 -7.34 -1.44 3.15
C ASN A 43 -8.50 -2.34 2.68
N ASP A 44 -8.53 -2.59 1.38
CA ASP A 44 -9.26 -3.66 0.72
C ASP A 44 -8.27 -4.51 -0.10
N LYS A 45 -8.05 -5.75 0.34
CA LYS A 45 -7.16 -6.70 -0.35
C LYS A 45 -7.78 -7.20 -1.65
N ALA A 46 -9.10 -7.37 -1.71
CA ALA A 46 -9.74 -7.97 -2.86
C ALA A 46 -9.59 -7.12 -4.14
N ASN A 47 -9.59 -5.79 -4.01
CA ASN A 47 -9.56 -4.87 -5.17
C ASN A 47 -8.47 -3.79 -5.07
N SER A 48 -7.42 -4.02 -4.27
CA SER A 48 -6.27 -3.11 -4.10
C SER A 48 -6.64 -1.68 -3.76
N ARG A 49 -7.47 -1.46 -2.73
CA ARG A 49 -7.90 -0.11 -2.33
C ARG A 49 -7.44 0.24 -0.92
N VAL A 50 -7.34 1.54 -0.66
CA VAL A 50 -7.23 2.11 0.69
C VAL A 50 -8.34 3.14 0.85
N ALA A 51 -9.04 3.06 1.98
CA ALA A 51 -10.14 3.96 2.34
C ALA A 51 -9.80 4.74 3.61
N ARG A 52 -10.31 5.98 3.67
CA ARG A 52 -10.27 6.82 4.86
C ARG A 52 -11.67 7.02 5.40
N ILE A 53 -11.81 6.83 6.70
CA ILE A 53 -13.01 7.05 7.49
C ILE A 53 -12.77 8.26 8.37
N ARG A 54 -13.64 9.26 8.22
CA ARG A 54 -13.72 10.40 9.11
C ARG A 54 -14.39 9.98 10.41
N LEU A 55 -13.70 10.16 11.54
CA LEU A 55 -14.17 9.70 12.84
C LEU A 55 -15.20 10.65 13.48
N ASP A 56 -15.26 11.90 13.05
CA ASP A 56 -16.27 12.86 13.52
C ASP A 56 -17.68 12.54 13.02
N ILE A 57 -17.79 11.98 11.80
CA ILE A 57 -19.06 11.55 11.20
C ILE A 57 -19.21 10.02 11.08
N MET A 58 -18.15 9.27 11.40
CA MET A 58 -18.07 7.81 11.28
C MET A 58 -18.51 7.30 9.89
N LYS A 59 -17.96 7.92 8.83
CA LYS A 59 -18.21 7.57 7.42
C LYS A 59 -16.93 7.63 6.60
N CYS A 60 -16.85 6.75 5.61
CA CYS A 60 -15.82 6.82 4.58
C CYS A 60 -15.98 8.11 3.78
N ASP A 61 -14.90 8.87 3.62
CA ASP A 61 -14.88 10.13 2.89
C ASP A 61 -13.98 10.10 1.64
N LYS A 62 -13.04 9.14 1.58
CA LYS A 62 -12.10 8.96 0.48
C LYS A 62 -11.80 7.48 0.25
N ILE A 63 -11.68 7.08 -1.01
CA ILE A 63 -11.17 5.78 -1.44
C ILE A 63 -10.16 6.02 -2.56
N LEU A 64 -9.04 5.30 -2.50
CA LEU A 64 -7.97 5.30 -3.50
C LEU A 64 -7.74 3.86 -3.94
N THR A 65 -7.82 3.59 -5.25
CA THR A 65 -7.26 2.36 -5.83
C THR A 65 -5.77 2.57 -6.02
N VAL A 66 -4.94 1.72 -5.40
CA VAL A 66 -3.49 1.82 -5.49
C VAL A 66 -3.06 1.32 -6.88
N PRO A 67 -2.34 2.13 -7.68
CA PRO A 67 -1.97 1.75 -9.04
C PRO A 67 -0.84 0.72 -9.05
N ASN A 68 -0.75 -0.04 -10.15
CA ASN A 68 0.36 -0.95 -10.45
C ASN A 68 0.57 -2.07 -9.41
N VAL A 69 -0.48 -2.47 -8.67
CA VAL A 69 -0.35 -3.48 -7.62
C VAL A 69 -1.57 -4.38 -7.50
N GLN A 70 -1.37 -5.57 -6.94
CA GLN A 70 -2.44 -6.49 -6.56
C GLN A 70 -2.39 -6.82 -5.07
N ALA A 71 -3.58 -6.87 -4.46
CA ALA A 71 -3.81 -7.29 -3.08
C ALA A 71 -3.13 -6.42 -2.02
N ILE A 72 -3.71 -5.26 -1.70
CA ILE A 72 -3.25 -4.49 -0.54
C ILE A 72 -3.57 -5.26 0.75
N HIS A 73 -2.54 -5.74 1.45
CA HIS A 73 -2.68 -6.51 2.69
C HIS A 73 -2.28 -5.68 3.91
N GLY A 74 -1.03 -5.79 4.38
CA GLY A 74 -0.53 -5.04 5.53
C GLY A 74 -0.75 -3.54 5.38
N LEU A 75 -1.39 -2.91 6.37
CA LEU A 75 -1.53 -1.45 6.42
C LEU A 75 -1.25 -0.96 7.83
N ARG A 76 -0.40 0.06 7.95
CA ARG A 76 -0.13 0.79 9.20
C ARG A 76 0.11 2.26 8.91
N LEU A 77 0.22 3.04 9.99
CA LEU A 77 0.35 4.49 9.92
C LEU A 77 1.68 4.92 10.48
N GLN A 78 2.26 5.96 9.86
CA GLN A 78 3.33 6.70 10.48
C GLN A 78 2.87 7.26 11.84
N LYS A 79 3.67 7.03 12.88
CA LYS A 79 3.33 7.40 14.26
C LYS A 79 3.83 8.78 14.65
N VAL A 80 5.03 9.15 14.19
CA VAL A 80 5.77 10.36 14.58
C VAL A 80 6.31 11.07 13.32
N PRO A 81 6.32 12.42 13.28
CA PRO A 81 5.74 13.33 14.28
C PRO A 81 4.20 13.34 14.28
N TYR A 82 3.60 12.90 13.18
CA TYR A 82 2.18 12.63 13.03
C TYR A 82 1.99 11.68 11.84
N THR A 83 0.76 11.20 11.61
CA THR A 83 0.42 10.39 10.43
C THR A 83 0.43 11.24 9.17
N LYS A 84 1.64 11.50 8.64
CA LYS A 84 1.84 12.08 7.31
C LYS A 84 1.56 11.03 6.22
N TYR A 85 2.05 9.81 6.43
CA TYR A 85 1.86 8.70 5.51
C TYR A 85 1.04 7.54 6.10
N VAL A 86 0.20 6.96 5.24
CA VAL A 86 -0.33 5.61 5.37
C VAL A 86 0.61 4.69 4.60
N PHE A 87 1.10 3.64 5.25
CA PHE A 87 1.95 2.63 4.62
C PHE A 87 1.15 1.37 4.36
N ALA A 88 1.20 0.88 3.12
CA ALA A 88 0.38 -0.24 2.66
C ALA A 88 1.20 -1.18 1.76
N ASN A 89 1.13 -2.47 2.04
CA ASN A 89 1.83 -3.51 1.29
C ASN A 89 0.94 -4.07 0.20
N ALA A 90 1.45 -4.16 -1.02
CA ALA A 90 0.87 -5.04 -2.03
C ALA A 90 1.46 -6.45 -1.87
N GLU A 91 0.62 -7.46 -1.74
CA GLU A 91 1.05 -8.80 -1.37
C GLU A 91 1.52 -9.63 -2.55
N PHE A 92 0.92 -9.44 -3.73
CA PHE A 92 1.17 -10.30 -4.88
C PHE A 92 2.15 -9.68 -5.86
N VAL A 93 3.13 -10.50 -6.27
CA VAL A 93 4.09 -10.18 -7.34
C VAL A 93 3.35 -10.21 -8.68
N ILE A 94 3.50 -9.14 -9.46
CA ILE A 94 2.91 -9.03 -10.81
C ILE A 94 3.94 -8.49 -11.82
N PRO A 95 3.77 -8.76 -13.12
CA PRO A 95 4.57 -8.13 -14.18
C PRO A 95 4.32 -6.63 -14.31
N HIS A 96 5.33 -5.89 -14.77
CA HIS A 96 5.24 -4.48 -15.12
C HIS A 96 5.89 -4.22 -16.50
N PRO A 97 5.13 -3.90 -17.57
CA PRO A 97 3.67 -3.80 -17.60
C PRO A 97 2.97 -5.16 -17.43
N ASN A 98 1.75 -5.15 -16.89
CA ASN A 98 0.92 -6.35 -16.77
C ASN A 98 -0.03 -6.51 -17.98
N ASP A 99 0.55 -6.56 -19.18
CA ASP A 99 -0.19 -6.51 -20.45
C ASP A 99 -0.47 -7.90 -21.07
N GLY A 100 -0.19 -8.97 -20.32
CA GLY A 100 -0.40 -10.36 -20.74
C GLY A 100 0.70 -10.94 -21.64
N ARG A 101 1.80 -10.22 -21.88
CA ARG A 101 2.95 -10.75 -22.65
C ARG A 101 3.85 -11.66 -21.83
N THR A 102 3.95 -11.43 -20.52
CA THR A 102 4.67 -12.29 -19.59
C THR A 102 3.79 -12.64 -18.40
N PHE A 103 3.97 -13.85 -17.88
CA PHE A 103 3.36 -14.34 -16.65
C PHE A 103 4.41 -14.89 -15.68
N ASP A 104 5.69 -14.74 -16.02
CA ASP A 104 6.79 -15.29 -15.24
C ASP A 104 7.07 -14.41 -14.02
N LEU A 105 6.89 -14.96 -12.82
CA LEU A 105 7.20 -14.27 -11.57
C LEU A 105 8.70 -14.06 -11.38
N GLN A 106 9.55 -14.81 -12.08
CA GLN A 106 11.01 -14.66 -12.02
C GLN A 106 11.54 -13.60 -12.98
N ASP A 107 10.71 -13.07 -13.89
CA ASP A 107 11.11 -11.95 -14.75
C ASP A 107 11.56 -10.75 -13.91
N LYS A 108 12.59 -10.04 -14.38
CA LYS A 108 13.18 -8.88 -13.68
C LYS A 108 12.18 -7.74 -13.46
N ASN A 109 11.13 -7.67 -14.28
CA ASN A 109 10.07 -6.67 -14.17
C ASN A 109 8.82 -7.22 -13.46
N SER A 110 8.86 -8.45 -12.93
CA SER A 110 7.83 -8.99 -12.06
C SER A 110 8.20 -8.72 -10.62
N PHE A 111 7.47 -7.85 -9.95
CA PHE A 111 7.74 -7.45 -8.56
C PHE A 111 6.46 -7.05 -7.84
N THR A 112 6.57 -6.81 -6.53
CA THR A 112 5.53 -6.08 -5.78
C THR A 112 6.10 -4.76 -5.28
N MET A 113 5.26 -3.92 -4.68
CA MET A 113 5.66 -2.61 -4.17
C MET A 113 5.11 -2.31 -2.79
N PHE A 114 5.95 -1.66 -1.98
CA PHE A 114 5.55 -0.96 -0.77
C PHE A 114 4.98 0.41 -1.16
N ASN A 115 3.86 0.80 -0.54
CA ASN A 115 3.10 1.98 -0.95
C ASN A 115 3.02 2.99 0.19
N ALA A 116 3.34 4.25 -0.10
CA ALA A 116 3.10 5.37 0.80
C ALA A 116 2.01 6.28 0.21
N ILE A 117 0.97 6.54 1.00
CA ILE A 117 -0.17 7.40 0.64
C ILE A 117 -0.14 8.62 1.57
N ASP A 118 -0.28 9.82 1.02
CA ASP A 118 -0.48 11.04 1.81
C ASP A 118 -1.83 10.96 2.55
N ALA A 119 -1.78 10.93 3.88
CA ALA A 119 -2.95 10.66 4.72
C ALA A 119 -4.03 11.76 4.65
N GLU A 120 -3.62 13.01 4.43
CA GLU A 120 -4.54 14.15 4.37
C GLU A 120 -5.15 14.28 2.98
N LYS A 121 -4.36 14.09 1.92
CA LYS A 121 -4.82 14.19 0.53
C LYS A 121 -5.55 12.94 0.05
N MET A 122 -5.20 11.77 0.59
CA MET A 122 -5.60 10.46 0.07
C MET A 122 -5.16 10.27 -1.40
N GLU A 123 -3.91 10.66 -1.66
CA GLU A 123 -3.23 10.53 -2.95
C GLU A 123 -1.93 9.75 -2.75
N MET A 124 -1.48 9.03 -3.78
CA MET A 124 -0.21 8.33 -3.74
C MET A 124 0.95 9.34 -3.56
N ALA A 125 1.82 9.06 -2.59
CA ALA A 125 3.05 9.83 -2.39
C ALA A 125 4.21 9.21 -3.16
N PHE A 126 4.46 7.91 -2.98
CA PHE A 126 5.47 7.13 -3.69
C PHE A 126 5.24 5.62 -3.52
N GLN A 127 5.94 4.85 -4.34
CA GLN A 127 6.05 3.39 -4.23
C GLN A 127 7.53 3.00 -4.18
N VAL A 128 7.83 1.83 -3.59
CA VAL A 128 9.18 1.27 -3.53
C VAL A 128 9.14 -0.18 -4.03
N ILE A 129 9.91 -0.48 -5.07
CA ILE A 129 10.06 -1.85 -5.57
C ILE A 129 10.87 -2.66 -4.55
N VAL A 130 10.46 -3.91 -4.32
CA VAL A 130 11.16 -4.83 -3.42
C VAL A 130 11.37 -6.18 -4.07
N ASP A 131 12.40 -6.88 -3.63
CA ASP A 131 12.53 -8.32 -3.84
C ASP A 131 11.49 -9.07 -2.99
N GLY A 132 11.12 -10.28 -3.44
CA GLY A 132 10.14 -11.13 -2.77
C GLY A 132 8.73 -10.51 -2.81
N ASN A 133 7.97 -10.76 -1.74
CA ASN A 133 6.63 -10.21 -1.57
C ASN A 133 6.52 -9.38 -0.27
N LEU A 134 5.32 -8.86 0.04
CA LEU A 134 5.09 -8.07 1.26
C LEU A 134 3.82 -8.51 1.99
N ASP A 135 3.95 -8.77 3.28
CA ASP A 135 2.85 -9.23 4.13
C ASP A 135 2.35 -8.10 5.05
N ASN A 136 2.78 -8.07 6.31
CA ASN A 136 2.45 -7.02 7.27
C ASN A 136 3.47 -5.87 7.27
N SER A 137 3.06 -4.72 7.81
CA SER A 137 3.89 -3.52 7.92
C SER A 137 3.70 -2.84 9.27
N ASP A 138 4.71 -2.12 9.77
CA ASP A 138 4.57 -1.13 10.86
C ASP A 138 5.65 -0.04 10.75
N ALA A 139 5.47 1.05 11.48
CA ALA A 139 6.38 2.20 11.52
C ALA A 139 7.04 2.38 12.90
N ASP A 140 8.18 3.04 12.94
CA ASP A 140 8.85 3.41 14.19
C ASP A 140 8.22 4.63 14.89
N TYR A 141 8.80 5.02 16.03
CA TYR A 141 8.43 6.22 16.79
C TYR A 141 9.33 7.42 16.49
N THR A 142 9.98 7.45 15.32
CA THR A 142 10.83 8.58 14.91
C THR A 142 10.43 9.17 13.56
N GLY A 143 9.60 8.47 12.78
CA GLY A 143 9.25 8.82 11.41
C GLY A 143 10.34 8.44 10.40
N LYS A 144 11.40 7.74 10.84
CA LYS A 144 12.56 7.43 10.01
C LYS A 144 12.42 6.10 9.28
N TYR A 145 11.86 5.09 9.96
CA TYR A 145 11.77 3.74 9.44
C TYR A 145 10.35 3.19 9.42
N ALA A 146 10.03 2.49 8.33
CA ALA A 146 8.97 1.50 8.27
C ALA A 146 9.59 0.13 7.99
N ALA A 147 8.92 -0.95 8.36
CA ALA A 147 9.40 -2.30 8.14
C ALA A 147 8.26 -3.20 7.66
N SER A 148 8.55 -4.18 6.81
CA SER A 148 7.56 -5.14 6.34
C SER A 148 8.10 -6.54 6.24
N THR A 149 7.27 -7.52 6.59
CA THR A 149 7.60 -8.94 6.47
C THR A 149 7.42 -9.41 5.02
N CYS A 150 8.21 -10.40 4.62
CA CYS A 150 8.11 -11.12 3.37
C CYS A 150 7.94 -12.60 3.72
N TYR A 151 7.04 -13.32 3.04
CA TYR A 151 6.88 -14.77 3.18
C TYR A 151 7.24 -15.54 1.90
N ASN A 152 7.37 -14.84 0.78
CA ASN A 152 7.67 -15.43 -0.53
C ASN A 152 8.89 -14.74 -1.12
N SER A 153 10.02 -14.85 -0.41
CA SER A 153 11.32 -14.39 -0.91
C SER A 153 11.72 -15.12 -2.20
N GLU A 154 11.15 -16.30 -2.43
CA GLU A 154 11.37 -17.17 -3.58
C GLU A 154 10.69 -16.70 -4.85
N LYS A 155 9.68 -15.82 -4.75
CA LYS A 155 8.78 -15.44 -5.86
C LYS A 155 8.15 -16.68 -6.54
N ALA A 156 7.80 -17.67 -5.74
CA ALA A 156 7.10 -18.87 -6.19
C ALA A 156 5.59 -18.61 -6.37
N TYR A 157 4.91 -19.47 -7.12
CA TYR A 157 3.47 -19.40 -7.38
C TYR A 157 2.67 -20.53 -6.71
N ASP A 158 3.35 -21.52 -6.13
CA ASP A 158 2.74 -22.62 -5.40
C ASP A 158 3.22 -22.67 -3.94
N LEU A 159 2.41 -23.25 -3.06
CA LEU A 159 2.67 -23.29 -1.62
C LEU A 159 4.04 -23.93 -1.29
N GLY A 160 4.40 -25.02 -1.96
CA GLY A 160 5.67 -25.71 -1.70
C GLY A 160 6.87 -24.83 -2.06
N GLY A 161 6.77 -24.11 -3.18
CA GLY A 161 7.81 -23.17 -3.60
C GLY A 161 7.95 -21.95 -2.68
N MET A 162 6.86 -21.44 -2.12
CA MET A 162 6.86 -20.28 -1.18
C MET A 162 7.37 -20.65 0.23
N MET A 163 7.63 -21.92 0.50
CA MET A 163 8.08 -22.42 1.81
C MET A 163 9.48 -23.05 1.74
N ARG A 164 10.21 -22.80 0.65
CA ARG A 164 11.46 -23.52 0.35
C ARG A 164 12.64 -22.94 1.12
N ASN A 165 12.68 -21.63 1.31
CA ASN A 165 13.71 -20.97 2.10
C ASN A 165 13.41 -21.16 3.59
N GLU A 166 14.41 -21.55 4.38
CA GLU A 166 14.26 -21.66 5.84
C GLU A 166 14.02 -20.31 6.52
N ARG A 167 14.38 -19.21 5.84
CA ARG A 167 14.20 -17.84 6.30
C ARG A 167 13.93 -16.92 5.12
N ASP A 168 12.83 -16.20 5.22
CA ASP A 168 12.61 -14.96 4.48
C ASP A 168 13.25 -13.78 5.22
N TRP A 169 12.70 -12.57 5.05
CA TRP A 169 13.24 -11.36 5.64
C TRP A 169 12.17 -10.38 6.11
N VAL A 170 12.66 -9.38 6.84
CA VAL A 170 11.99 -8.10 7.04
C VAL A 170 12.74 -7.08 6.19
N VAL A 171 12.04 -6.43 5.26
CA VAL A 171 12.58 -5.28 4.54
C VAL A 171 12.36 -4.01 5.37
N VAL A 172 13.39 -3.17 5.48
CA VAL A 172 13.35 -1.92 6.25
C VAL A 172 13.50 -0.73 5.31
N PHE A 173 12.52 0.16 5.34
CA PHE A 173 12.45 1.34 4.49
C PHE A 173 12.94 2.57 5.25
N ASN A 174 13.96 3.25 4.72
CA ASN A 174 14.44 4.52 5.25
C ASN A 174 13.71 5.68 4.56
N ILE A 175 12.67 6.20 5.22
CA ILE A 175 11.75 7.19 4.63
C ILE A 175 12.50 8.47 4.19
N PRO A 176 13.39 9.07 5.00
CA PRO A 176 14.17 10.24 4.55
C PRO A 176 15.04 9.98 3.33
N ARG A 177 15.61 8.78 3.17
CA ARG A 177 16.41 8.43 1.98
C ARG A 177 15.54 8.30 0.73
N ILE A 178 14.35 7.73 0.86
CA ILE A 178 13.37 7.63 -0.24
C ILE A 178 12.91 9.02 -0.66
N GLU A 179 12.52 9.87 0.29
CA GLU A 179 12.15 11.27 0.02
C GLU A 179 13.30 12.04 -0.66
N ALA A 180 14.54 11.84 -0.22
CA ALA A 180 15.72 12.45 -0.83
C ALA A 180 15.97 11.94 -2.27
N ALA A 181 15.76 10.65 -2.53
CA ALA A 181 15.88 10.07 -3.87
C ALA A 181 14.85 10.69 -4.83
N ILE A 182 13.59 10.78 -4.40
CA ILE A 182 12.51 11.40 -5.18
C ILE A 182 12.81 12.87 -5.47
N LYS A 183 13.23 13.63 -4.44
CA LYS A 183 13.61 15.04 -4.62
C LYS A 183 14.78 15.22 -5.59
N ALA A 184 15.69 14.25 -5.66
CA ALA A 184 16.81 14.24 -6.59
C ALA A 184 16.43 13.71 -8.00
N GLY A 185 15.15 13.40 -8.26
CA GLY A 185 14.70 12.84 -9.53
C GLY A 185 15.12 11.39 -9.77
N LYS A 186 15.51 10.66 -8.71
CA LYS A 186 15.93 9.25 -8.77
C LYS A 186 14.72 8.33 -8.56
N PHE A 187 13.79 8.37 -9.50
CA PHE A 187 12.61 7.52 -9.52
C PHE A 187 12.22 7.24 -10.98
N ILE A 188 11.39 6.23 -11.17
CA ILE A 188 10.70 5.97 -12.43
C ILE A 188 9.19 6.18 -12.24
N THR A 189 8.47 6.18 -13.35
CA THR A 189 7.01 6.07 -13.39
C THR A 189 6.64 4.78 -14.13
N LEU A 190 5.56 4.13 -13.72
CA LEU A 190 5.06 2.90 -14.35
C LEU A 190 3.73 3.19 -15.04
N GLU A 191 3.62 2.72 -16.29
CA GLU A 191 2.45 2.93 -17.15
C GLU A 191 2.06 4.41 -17.24
N ASP A 192 0.78 4.73 -17.12
CA ASP A 192 0.25 6.09 -17.18
C ASP A 192 0.24 6.80 -15.81
N SER A 193 0.78 6.14 -14.77
CA SER A 193 0.82 6.67 -13.40
C SER A 193 1.94 7.69 -13.23
N LYS A 194 1.62 8.85 -12.64
CA LYS A 194 2.61 9.88 -12.27
C LYS A 194 3.27 9.62 -10.91
N VAL A 195 2.97 8.50 -10.27
CA VAL A 195 3.48 8.17 -8.93
C VAL A 195 4.98 7.85 -9.03
N PRO A 196 5.84 8.50 -8.23
CA PRO A 196 7.24 8.13 -8.14
C PRO A 196 7.42 6.71 -7.62
N VAL A 197 8.16 5.91 -8.36
CA VAL A 197 8.56 4.55 -7.98
C VAL A 197 10.08 4.51 -7.79
N VAL A 198 10.52 4.16 -6.59
CA VAL A 198 11.94 4.10 -6.19
C VAL A 198 12.45 2.67 -6.16
#